data_AF-A0AAF6AZR5-F1
#
_entry.id   AF-A0AAF6AZR5-F1
#
_cell.length_a   1.000
_cell.length_b   1.000
_cell.length_c   1.000
_cell.angle_alpha   90.00
_cell.angle_beta   90.00
_cell.angle_gamma   90.00
#
_symmetry.space_group_name_H-M   'P 1'
#
loop_
_entity.id
_entity.type
_entity.pdbx_description
1 polymer ?
#
loop_
_entity_poly.entity_id
_entity_poly.type
_entity_poly.pdbx_seq_one_letter_code
_entity_poly.pdbx_strand_id
1 'polypeptide(L)'
;MRAPSAMRVHDRRVRHLPRLSNFSYELFILDSDRLTLHSQSNLTIRLTWSSLWTSTNMTMETSALIRLKLCLGLLAAITHGAAAATNSAAVESLGRIVYLPHVNLQNDHNSDPLIFDADDLESIAKTSQQSFTDMDSRFFESSDKFKQSIAADMGVSGEIRGVSFSVDSEFKRVSGSETEVKVAEVRAARLYSKTYLPRGSKLNNFPLKDDFMEDFQNLPTLVKDPHVDRSWAPFRNFMNKWGSHIVYVAYTGAVYQSWSSAKAEYNYNQNDMEIKACVKAEGIKGAGALEACAGYSESERRDASKLTTTDTKRVKGGSVETRSKLASGPATQELLEDFLSEDDVDDQPVRYEYLPVWDFLLGRSDSDSDDAWRAYALQAYYEGWKAVTCPLVVTTGQDNNYAQMMVPEYTEDKEYTGYYLCIRRCSGCHDYWNDCHYDSRAMCCRSYGPSVLKLDWSTGFVTRATDWNSGWCEYDNGCYYTTFQGCVCGSSNHENGCNYEYPANRTDAWLKYKIIWNQHSLSLNTDSTPASIAEA
;
A
#
# COMPACT_ATOMS: atom_id res chain seq x y z
N MET A 1 18.97 31.92 71.42
CA MET A 1 20.00 32.61 70.61
C MET A 1 19.61 32.49 69.14
N ARG A 2 20.06 33.46 68.34
CA ARG A 2 19.45 34.00 67.10
C ARG A 2 19.25 33.01 65.93
N ALA A 3 18.19 33.27 65.16
CA ALA A 3 17.96 32.93 63.75
C ALA A 3 18.82 33.84 62.81
N PRO A 4 18.73 33.89 61.45
CA PRO A 4 17.72 33.29 60.56
C PRO A 4 18.14 32.87 59.10
N SER A 5 17.15 32.37 58.35
CA SER A 5 16.79 32.63 56.93
C SER A 5 17.57 32.08 55.70
N ALA A 6 16.85 31.19 54.99
CA ALA A 6 16.38 31.25 53.58
C ALA A 6 17.35 31.30 52.38
N MET A 7 17.18 30.34 51.44
CA MET A 7 17.17 30.63 49.99
C MET A 7 16.38 29.59 49.19
N ARG A 8 15.57 30.09 48.25
CA ARG A 8 14.75 29.36 47.26
C ARG A 8 15.63 28.63 46.25
N VAL A 9 15.24 27.41 45.86
CA VAL A 9 15.75 26.73 44.67
C VAL A 9 14.63 26.72 43.63
N HIS A 10 14.92 27.34 42.48
CA HIS A 10 14.09 27.27 41.29
C HIS A 10 14.26 25.91 40.59
N ASP A 11 13.12 25.38 40.19
CA ASP A 11 12.86 24.20 39.37
C ASP A 11 13.74 24.14 38.10
N ARG A 12 14.50 23.05 37.95
CA ARG A 12 15.07 22.58 36.68
C ARG A 12 14.85 21.08 36.58
N ARG A 13 13.74 20.68 35.96
CA ARG A 13 13.62 19.31 35.42
C ARG A 13 14.55 19.16 34.22
N VAL A 14 15.68 18.51 34.47
CA VAL A 14 16.48 17.83 33.46
C VAL A 14 15.68 16.61 33.00
N ARG A 15 15.18 16.61 31.76
CA ARG A 15 14.75 15.37 31.11
C ARG A 15 15.97 14.74 30.46
N HIS A 16 16.26 13.50 30.85
CA HIS A 16 17.15 12.61 30.12
C HIS A 16 16.52 12.26 28.76
N LEU A 17 17.22 12.60 27.68
CA LEU A 17 17.03 12.04 26.35
C LEU A 17 17.85 10.74 26.25
N PRO A 18 17.27 9.62 25.82
CA PRO A 18 18.06 8.53 25.23
C PRO A 18 18.51 8.92 23.82
N ARG A 19 19.77 8.62 23.56
CA ARG A 19 20.51 8.79 22.30
C ARG A 19 19.82 8.04 21.16
N LEU A 20 19.58 8.73 20.04
CA LEU A 20 19.50 8.12 18.71
C LEU A 20 20.87 8.23 18.05
N SER A 21 21.41 7.10 17.65
CA SER A 21 22.66 6.97 16.90
C SER A 21 22.41 7.16 15.40
N ASN A 22 23.07 8.17 14.85
CA ASN A 22 23.74 8.24 13.55
C ASN A 22 23.07 7.62 12.31
N PHE A 23 22.53 8.49 11.45
CA PHE A 23 22.76 8.42 10.00
C PHE A 23 23.17 9.82 9.52
N SER A 24 24.38 9.91 8.97
CA SER A 24 24.97 11.13 8.44
C SER A 24 24.61 11.28 6.97
N TYR A 25 23.99 12.39 6.58
CA TYR A 25 24.04 12.89 5.21
C TYR A 25 24.92 14.15 5.22
N GLU A 26 26.05 14.10 4.52
CA GLU A 26 26.88 15.27 4.27
C GLU A 26 26.15 16.19 3.27
N LEU A 27 25.75 17.35 3.79
CA LEU A 27 25.19 18.47 3.05
C LEU A 27 26.35 19.35 2.59
N PHE A 28 26.61 19.42 1.28
CA PHE A 28 27.50 20.45 0.73
C PHE A 28 26.76 21.79 0.65
N ILE A 29 27.20 22.72 1.48
CA ILE A 29 26.83 24.14 1.47
C ILE A 29 27.75 24.89 0.51
N LEU A 30 27.17 25.68 -0.39
CA LEU A 30 27.80 26.89 -0.93
C LEU A 30 26.83 28.07 -0.74
N ASP A 31 27.15 28.89 0.27
CA ASP A 31 26.74 30.29 0.48
C ASP A 31 27.20 31.15 -0.73
N SER A 32 26.68 32.31 -1.11
CA SER A 32 25.87 33.36 -0.49
C SER A 32 25.46 34.33 -1.61
N ASP A 33 24.24 34.90 -1.58
CA ASP A 33 24.05 36.36 -1.48
C ASP A 33 22.57 36.78 -1.60
N ARG A 34 22.16 37.59 -0.62
CA ARG A 34 20.84 38.21 -0.46
C ARG A 34 20.59 39.32 -1.48
N LEU A 35 19.34 39.42 -1.94
CA LEU A 35 18.67 40.71 -2.15
C LEU A 35 17.14 40.52 -2.06
N THR A 36 16.56 41.01 -0.98
CA THR A 36 15.11 41.25 -0.84
C THR A 36 14.72 42.55 -1.53
N LEU A 37 13.65 42.54 -2.31
CA LEU A 37 12.91 43.74 -2.71
C LEU A 37 11.41 43.43 -2.89
N HIS A 38 10.59 44.03 -2.03
CA HIS A 38 9.15 44.23 -2.27
C HIS A 38 8.97 45.39 -3.24
N SER A 39 8.10 45.27 -4.25
CA SER A 39 7.16 46.33 -4.70
C SER A 39 6.40 45.91 -5.95
N GLN A 40 5.12 46.30 -5.97
CA GLN A 40 4.18 46.26 -7.08
C GLN A 40 4.70 46.95 -8.36
N SER A 41 4.25 46.47 -9.53
CA SER A 41 3.51 47.22 -10.58
C SER A 41 3.80 46.75 -12.01
N ASN A 42 2.74 46.78 -12.83
CA ASN A 42 2.70 46.50 -14.26
C ASN A 42 3.75 47.27 -15.07
N LEU A 43 4.44 46.60 -15.99
CA LEU A 43 5.22 47.27 -17.03
C LEU A 43 4.67 46.94 -18.42
N THR A 44 3.94 47.90 -18.98
CA THR A 44 3.55 47.96 -20.40
C THR A 44 4.67 48.64 -21.17
N ILE A 45 5.33 47.94 -22.10
CA ILE A 45 6.34 48.56 -22.99
C ILE A 45 5.64 49.07 -24.26
N ARG A 46 5.55 50.40 -24.41
CA ARG A 46 5.28 51.10 -25.68
C ARG A 46 6.61 51.38 -26.38
N LEU A 47 6.76 50.94 -27.62
CA LEU A 47 7.87 51.35 -28.50
C LEU A 47 7.37 52.45 -29.45
N THR A 48 7.88 53.66 -29.28
CA THR A 48 7.76 54.76 -30.25
C THR A 48 8.98 54.80 -31.15
N TRP A 49 8.76 54.82 -32.46
CA TRP A 49 9.77 55.02 -33.48
C TRP A 49 9.98 56.51 -33.77
N SER A 50 11.24 56.96 -33.80
CA SER A 50 11.62 58.21 -34.45
C SER A 50 12.90 57.99 -35.26
N SER A 51 12.80 58.23 -36.56
CA SER A 51 13.86 58.13 -37.55
C SER A 51 14.77 59.36 -37.56
N LEU A 52 16.08 59.15 -37.69
CA LEU A 52 16.97 60.09 -38.37
C LEU A 52 18.15 59.34 -38.99
N TRP A 53 18.32 59.57 -40.28
CA TRP A 53 19.40 59.06 -41.13
C TRP A 53 20.73 59.77 -40.84
N THR A 54 21.84 59.02 -40.90
CA THR A 54 23.02 59.39 -41.71
C THR A 54 23.92 58.17 -41.99
N SER A 55 24.43 58.13 -43.22
CA SER A 55 25.45 57.26 -43.86
C SER A 55 26.57 56.73 -42.94
N THR A 56 27.20 55.55 -43.12
CA THR A 56 27.87 54.96 -44.31
C THR A 56 28.28 53.50 -43.97
N ASN A 57 28.35 52.62 -44.97
CA ASN A 57 29.13 51.37 -45.06
C ASN A 57 29.12 50.35 -43.90
N MET A 58 28.40 49.24 -44.04
CA MET A 58 28.93 47.87 -43.77
C MET A 58 27.90 46.78 -44.12
N THR A 59 28.19 46.01 -45.16
CA THR A 59 27.42 44.85 -45.65
C THR A 59 27.82 43.55 -44.94
N MET A 60 27.86 43.52 -43.61
CA MET A 60 28.19 42.28 -42.88
C MET A 60 27.46 42.07 -41.54
N GLU A 61 26.47 42.89 -41.18
CA GLU A 61 25.76 42.74 -39.90
C GLU A 61 24.36 42.08 -40.03
N THR A 62 23.76 42.08 -41.21
CA THR A 62 22.42 41.51 -41.42
C THR A 62 22.42 39.98 -41.39
N SER A 63 23.50 39.32 -41.81
CA SER A 63 23.64 37.85 -41.75
C SER A 63 23.77 37.32 -40.32
N ALA A 64 24.50 38.02 -39.45
CA ALA A 64 24.70 37.63 -38.06
C ALA A 64 23.42 37.81 -37.22
N LEU A 65 22.68 38.90 -37.44
CA LEU A 65 21.39 39.15 -36.77
C LEU A 65 20.28 38.19 -37.22
N ILE A 66 20.28 37.77 -38.49
CA ILE A 66 19.34 36.74 -38.99
C ILE A 66 19.68 35.37 -38.39
N ARG A 67 20.96 35.00 -38.30
CA ARG A 67 21.40 33.74 -37.66
C ARG A 67 21.12 33.72 -36.16
N LEU A 68 21.30 34.84 -35.46
CA LEU A 68 20.99 34.95 -34.04
C LEU A 68 19.49 34.85 -33.76
N LYS A 69 18.64 35.44 -34.61
CA LYS A 69 17.18 35.28 -34.54
C LYS A 69 16.71 33.87 -34.92
N LEU A 70 17.39 33.21 -35.86
CA LEU A 70 17.12 31.80 -36.18
C LEU A 70 17.53 30.88 -35.02
N CYS A 71 18.67 31.13 -34.37
CA CYS A 71 19.12 30.36 -33.21
C CYS A 71 18.26 30.62 -31.97
N LEU A 72 17.78 31.85 -31.73
CA LEU A 72 16.82 32.16 -30.66
C LEU A 72 15.42 31.61 -30.98
N GLY A 73 15.02 31.56 -32.25
CA GLY A 73 13.80 30.88 -32.70
C GLY A 73 13.88 29.36 -32.56
N LEU A 74 15.04 28.77 -32.82
CA LEU A 74 15.31 27.34 -32.58
C LEU A 74 15.38 27.04 -31.08
N LEU A 75 15.99 27.89 -30.25
CA LEU A 75 15.96 27.73 -28.80
C LEU A 75 14.56 27.94 -28.22
N ALA A 76 13.75 28.84 -28.78
CA ALA A 76 12.34 28.98 -28.41
C ALA A 76 11.51 27.76 -28.84
N ALA A 77 11.84 27.12 -29.96
CA ALA A 77 11.23 25.85 -30.38
C ALA A 77 11.70 24.66 -29.54
N ILE A 78 12.92 24.69 -29.00
CA ILE A 78 13.44 23.66 -28.06
C ILE A 78 12.91 23.88 -26.63
N THR A 79 12.52 25.11 -26.27
CA THR A 79 11.93 25.42 -24.95
C THR A 79 10.40 25.45 -24.91
N HIS A 80 9.73 25.38 -26.07
CA HIS A 80 8.28 25.19 -26.20
C HIS A 80 7.88 23.85 -26.83
N GLY A 81 8.73 22.83 -26.70
CA GLY A 81 8.33 21.42 -26.79
C GLY A 81 7.58 20.92 -25.53
N ALA A 82 7.08 21.83 -24.69
CA ALA A 82 6.10 21.54 -23.67
C ALA A 82 4.72 21.81 -24.26
N ALA A 83 3.83 20.82 -24.17
CA ALA A 83 2.47 20.78 -24.72
C ALA A 83 2.33 20.30 -26.17
N ALA A 84 2.57 19.02 -26.36
CA ALA A 84 1.57 18.18 -27.02
C ALA A 84 1.49 16.88 -26.22
N ALA A 85 0.56 16.82 -25.26
CA ALA A 85 0.03 15.55 -24.81
C ALA A 85 -0.72 14.96 -26.02
N THR A 86 0.00 14.23 -26.86
CA THR A 86 -0.61 13.28 -27.77
C THR A 86 -0.79 12.01 -26.94
N ASN A 87 -2.05 11.66 -26.59
CA ASN A 87 -2.50 10.37 -26.05
C ASN A 87 -1.39 9.31 -25.94
N SER A 88 -0.52 9.44 -24.93
CA SER A 88 0.53 8.46 -24.72
C SER A 88 -0.07 7.34 -23.90
N ALA A 89 0.34 6.10 -24.14
CA ALA A 89 -0.14 4.95 -23.37
C ALA A 89 0.04 5.15 -21.85
N ALA A 90 1.02 5.98 -21.45
CA ALA A 90 1.15 6.44 -20.07
C ALA A 90 -0.04 7.25 -19.57
N VAL A 91 -0.56 8.22 -20.33
CA VAL A 91 -1.76 8.99 -19.94
C VAL A 91 -3.01 8.10 -19.97
N GLU A 92 -3.16 7.23 -20.98
CA GLU A 92 -4.31 6.31 -21.10
C GLU A 92 -4.43 5.31 -19.93
N SER A 93 -3.30 5.01 -19.29
CA SER A 93 -3.23 4.15 -18.11
C SER A 93 -3.61 4.86 -16.80
N LEU A 94 -3.53 6.20 -16.74
CA LEU A 94 -3.85 6.95 -15.53
C LEU A 94 -5.34 6.91 -15.23
N GLY A 95 -5.69 6.91 -13.95
CA GLY A 95 -7.07 6.94 -13.49
C GLY A 95 -7.82 5.62 -13.67
N ARG A 96 -7.16 4.61 -14.26
CA ARG A 96 -7.65 3.23 -14.31
C ARG A 96 -7.66 2.66 -12.90
N ILE A 97 -8.68 1.89 -12.58
CA ILE A 97 -8.86 1.28 -11.28
C ILE A 97 -8.71 -0.24 -11.37
N VAL A 98 -7.97 -0.83 -10.45
CA VAL A 98 -7.55 -2.23 -10.47
C VAL A 98 -7.77 -2.88 -9.12
N TYR A 99 -8.09 -4.17 -9.13
CA TYR A 99 -8.03 -4.97 -7.91
C TYR A 99 -6.59 -5.44 -7.70
N LEU A 100 -5.84 -4.66 -6.92
CA LEU A 100 -4.40 -4.77 -6.78
C LEU A 100 -3.87 -6.18 -6.44
N PRO A 101 -4.52 -6.98 -5.57
CA PRO A 101 -4.07 -8.35 -5.26
C PRO A 101 -4.01 -9.26 -6.49
N HIS A 102 -4.69 -8.93 -7.58
CA HIS A 102 -4.67 -9.68 -8.84
C HIS A 102 -3.68 -9.11 -9.88
N VAL A 103 -3.11 -7.94 -9.62
CA VAL A 103 -2.17 -7.29 -10.53
C VAL A 103 -0.81 -7.96 -10.44
N ASN A 104 -0.26 -8.30 -11.60
CA ASN A 104 1.16 -8.60 -11.75
C ASN A 104 1.83 -7.46 -12.53
N LEU A 105 3.15 -7.31 -12.37
CA LEU A 105 3.90 -6.20 -12.95
C LEU A 105 4.14 -6.35 -14.47
N GLN A 106 3.68 -7.44 -15.10
CA GLN A 106 3.74 -7.62 -16.54
C GLN A 106 2.52 -7.08 -17.29
N ASN A 107 1.39 -6.93 -16.61
CA ASN A 107 0.16 -6.47 -17.25
C ASN A 107 0.22 -4.97 -17.58
N ASP A 108 -0.52 -4.58 -18.61
CA ASP A 108 -0.85 -3.18 -18.91
C ASP A 108 -2.27 -2.89 -18.44
N HIS A 109 -2.53 -1.66 -18.03
CA HIS A 109 -3.81 -1.26 -17.42
C HIS A 109 -4.79 -0.60 -18.39
N ASN A 110 -4.48 -0.59 -19.70
CA ASN A 110 -5.25 0.16 -20.68
C ASN A 110 -6.68 -0.38 -20.86
N SER A 111 -6.92 -1.65 -20.51
CA SER A 111 -8.25 -2.29 -20.53
C SER A 111 -9.02 -2.21 -19.22
N ASP A 112 -8.40 -1.75 -18.14
CA ASP A 112 -9.03 -1.72 -16.83
C ASP A 112 -10.12 -0.62 -16.75
N PRO A 113 -11.11 -0.73 -15.85
CA PRO A 113 -12.15 0.28 -15.72
C PRO A 113 -11.57 1.67 -15.41
N LEU A 114 -12.20 2.71 -15.95
CA LEU A 114 -11.86 4.10 -15.67
C LEU A 114 -12.94 4.71 -14.78
N ILE A 115 -12.57 5.32 -13.65
CA ILE A 115 -13.52 5.99 -12.73
C ILE A 115 -13.75 7.46 -13.03
N PHE A 116 -12.96 8.00 -13.96
CA PHE A 116 -13.00 9.37 -14.45
C PHE A 116 -13.51 9.37 -15.89
N ASP A 117 -13.96 10.51 -16.40
CA ASP A 117 -14.17 10.69 -17.82
C ASP A 117 -12.82 10.80 -18.55
N ALA A 118 -12.65 10.00 -19.61
CA ALA A 118 -11.35 9.80 -20.28
C ALA A 118 -10.83 11.10 -20.91
N ASP A 119 -11.72 11.86 -21.54
CA ASP A 119 -11.39 13.10 -22.25
C ASP A 119 -10.87 14.19 -21.30
N ASP A 120 -11.17 14.10 -20.00
CA ASP A 120 -10.80 15.13 -19.05
C ASP A 120 -9.42 14.85 -18.41
N LEU A 121 -8.96 13.60 -18.35
CA LEU A 121 -7.74 13.23 -17.60
C LEU A 121 -6.48 13.89 -18.16
N GLU A 122 -6.43 14.08 -19.48
CA GLU A 122 -5.33 14.79 -20.15
C GLU A 122 -5.15 16.21 -19.59
N SER A 123 -6.23 16.85 -19.14
CA SER A 123 -6.21 18.23 -18.64
C SER A 123 -5.45 18.40 -17.31
N ILE A 124 -5.36 17.32 -16.52
CA ILE A 124 -4.70 17.34 -15.21
C ILE A 124 -3.43 16.50 -15.14
N ALA A 125 -3.23 15.57 -16.08
CA ALA A 125 -2.04 14.74 -16.15
C ALA A 125 -0.78 15.61 -16.30
N LYS A 126 0.29 15.20 -15.61
CA LYS A 126 1.59 15.86 -15.68
C LYS A 126 2.65 14.88 -16.06
N THR A 127 3.52 15.27 -16.99
CA THR A 127 4.69 14.49 -17.39
C THR A 127 5.96 15.24 -17.05
N SER A 128 6.92 14.52 -16.49
CA SER A 128 8.27 15.00 -16.21
C SER A 128 9.27 13.99 -16.76
N GLN A 129 10.33 14.48 -17.41
CA GLN A 129 11.46 13.64 -17.75
C GLN A 129 12.12 13.09 -16.48
N GLN A 130 12.58 11.86 -16.57
CA GLN A 130 13.35 11.17 -15.56
C GLN A 130 14.70 10.80 -16.17
N SER A 131 15.72 10.71 -15.33
CA SER A 131 17.02 10.17 -15.70
C SER A 131 17.43 9.21 -14.59
N PHE A 132 16.66 8.15 -14.43
CA PHE A 132 16.93 7.09 -13.46
C PHE A 132 17.45 5.87 -14.21
N THR A 133 18.65 5.45 -13.88
CA THR A 133 19.25 4.19 -14.36
C THR A 133 19.69 3.39 -13.14
N ASP A 134 19.37 2.11 -13.13
CA ASP A 134 19.57 1.22 -12.00
C ASP A 134 19.96 -0.16 -12.52
N MET A 135 21.15 -0.61 -12.17
CA MET A 135 21.71 -1.91 -12.56
C MET A 135 22.28 -2.54 -11.29
N ASP A 136 21.57 -3.50 -10.73
CA ASP A 136 21.91 -4.07 -9.42
C ASP A 136 21.46 -5.53 -9.30
N SER A 137 21.99 -6.20 -8.28
CA SER A 137 21.49 -7.48 -7.78
C SER A 137 20.97 -7.33 -6.36
N ARG A 138 19.87 -8.01 -6.06
CA ARG A 138 19.26 -7.98 -4.73
C ARG A 138 19.03 -9.40 -4.22
N PHE A 139 19.27 -9.61 -2.93
CA PHE A 139 18.92 -10.85 -2.26
C PHE A 139 17.90 -10.58 -1.15
N PHE A 140 16.82 -11.35 -1.18
CA PHE A 140 15.75 -11.34 -0.19
C PHE A 140 15.77 -12.68 0.54
N GLU A 141 16.18 -12.64 1.81
CA GLU A 141 16.29 -13.83 2.64
C GLU A 141 14.93 -14.40 3.11
N SER A 142 13.84 -13.65 2.92
CA SER A 142 12.49 -14.06 3.31
C SER A 142 11.41 -13.56 2.34
N SER A 143 10.26 -14.25 2.33
CA SER A 143 9.07 -13.84 1.57
C SER A 143 8.62 -12.43 1.92
N ASP A 144 8.68 -12.03 3.19
CA ASP A 144 8.21 -10.71 3.64
C ASP A 144 9.08 -9.58 3.09
N LYS A 145 10.42 -9.75 3.12
CA LYS A 145 11.33 -8.77 2.52
C LYS A 145 11.12 -8.66 1.01
N PHE A 146 10.87 -9.78 0.34
CA PHE A 146 10.58 -9.77 -1.07
C PHE A 146 9.23 -9.09 -1.40
N LYS A 147 8.17 -9.39 -0.65
CA LYS A 147 6.86 -8.71 -0.80
C LYS A 147 6.94 -7.21 -0.55
N GLN A 148 7.70 -6.78 0.46
CA GLN A 148 7.96 -5.35 0.70
C GLN A 148 8.68 -4.70 -0.47
N SER A 149 9.65 -5.38 -1.10
CA SER A 149 10.31 -4.88 -2.32
C SER A 149 9.33 -4.71 -3.47
N ILE A 150 8.44 -5.69 -3.71
CA ILE A 150 7.40 -5.58 -4.74
C ILE A 150 6.49 -4.38 -4.45
N ALA A 151 6.07 -4.22 -3.19
CA ALA A 151 5.20 -3.13 -2.78
C ALA A 151 5.85 -1.76 -3.00
N ALA A 152 7.13 -1.62 -2.67
CA ALA A 152 7.90 -0.42 -2.95
C ALA A 152 8.02 -0.13 -4.45
N ASP A 153 8.22 -1.16 -5.28
CA ASP A 153 8.21 -1.02 -6.75
C ASP A 153 6.82 -0.57 -7.25
N MET A 154 5.73 -0.99 -6.61
CA MET A 154 4.34 -0.61 -6.88
C MET A 154 3.91 0.72 -6.21
N GLY A 155 4.76 1.37 -5.42
CA GLY A 155 4.40 2.58 -4.66
C GLY A 155 3.33 2.35 -3.58
N VAL A 156 3.21 1.11 -3.10
CA VAL A 156 2.24 0.66 -2.09
C VAL A 156 2.95 0.64 -0.74
N SER A 157 2.33 1.25 0.26
CA SER A 157 2.83 1.31 1.63
C SER A 157 1.70 0.97 2.61
N GLY A 158 2.05 0.43 3.77
CA GLY A 158 1.08 0.12 4.83
C GLY A 158 1.59 -1.01 5.71
N GLU A 159 0.68 -1.62 6.47
CA GLU A 159 0.95 -2.82 7.26
C GLU A 159 1.46 -3.97 6.40
N ILE A 160 2.40 -4.77 6.94
CA ILE A 160 2.97 -5.92 6.23
C ILE A 160 1.90 -6.90 5.72
N ARG A 161 0.80 -7.10 6.45
CA ARG A 161 -0.31 -7.97 6.03
C ARG A 161 -1.07 -7.36 4.84
N GLY A 162 -1.46 -6.09 4.94
CA GLY A 162 -2.07 -5.32 3.84
C GLY A 162 -1.21 -5.27 2.58
N VAL A 163 0.08 -5.04 2.76
CA VAL A 163 1.10 -5.07 1.72
C VAL A 163 1.20 -6.45 1.09
N SER A 164 1.35 -7.50 1.91
CA SER A 164 1.46 -8.88 1.44
C SER A 164 0.26 -9.32 0.62
N PHE A 165 -0.94 -8.94 1.06
CA PHE A 165 -2.17 -9.18 0.33
C PHE A 165 -2.20 -8.44 -1.01
N SER A 166 -1.77 -7.18 -1.03
CA SER A 166 -1.78 -6.34 -2.22
C SER A 166 -0.83 -6.82 -3.33
N VAL A 167 0.28 -7.47 -2.97
CA VAL A 167 1.30 -7.93 -3.93
C VAL A 167 1.24 -9.42 -4.24
N ASP A 168 0.18 -10.12 -3.81
CA ASP A 168 0.08 -11.58 -3.83
C ASP A 168 0.25 -12.19 -5.23
N SER A 169 -0.39 -11.61 -6.26
CA SER A 169 -0.27 -12.08 -7.65
C SER A 169 1.17 -11.95 -8.18
N GLU A 170 1.82 -10.81 -7.96
CA GLU A 170 3.22 -10.63 -8.38
C GLU A 170 4.19 -11.51 -7.59
N PHE A 171 3.96 -11.68 -6.28
CA PHE A 171 4.71 -12.62 -5.46
C PHE A 171 4.60 -14.04 -6.01
N LYS A 172 3.38 -14.54 -6.25
CA LYS A 172 3.12 -15.88 -6.81
C LYS A 172 3.66 -16.05 -8.22
N ARG A 173 3.72 -14.99 -9.02
CA ARG A 173 4.37 -15.03 -10.33
C ARG A 173 5.84 -15.44 -10.20
N VAL A 174 6.54 -14.94 -9.18
CA VAL A 174 7.97 -15.20 -8.97
C VAL A 174 8.21 -16.45 -8.11
N SER A 175 7.44 -16.66 -7.06
CA SER A 175 7.59 -17.80 -6.14
C SER A 175 6.95 -19.10 -6.64
N GLY A 176 6.04 -19.01 -7.62
CA GLY A 176 5.21 -20.12 -8.06
C GLY A 176 4.14 -20.47 -7.01
N SER A 177 4.07 -21.75 -6.64
CA SER A 177 3.16 -22.24 -5.60
C SER A 177 3.66 -22.06 -4.17
N GLU A 178 4.91 -21.60 -4.00
CA GLU A 178 5.57 -21.55 -2.70
C GLU A 178 5.22 -20.27 -1.93
N THR A 179 4.95 -20.42 -0.63
CA THR A 179 4.61 -19.31 0.29
C THR A 179 5.84 -18.79 1.05
N GLU A 180 6.84 -19.65 1.27
CA GLU A 180 8.08 -19.35 1.96
C GLU A 180 9.29 -19.53 1.04
N VAL A 181 9.88 -18.42 0.61
CA VAL A 181 10.96 -18.41 -0.37
C VAL A 181 12.08 -17.45 -0.02
N LYS A 182 13.27 -17.79 -0.52
CA LYS A 182 14.40 -16.87 -0.70
C LYS A 182 14.44 -16.49 -2.17
N VAL A 183 14.73 -15.22 -2.46
CA VAL A 183 14.74 -14.72 -3.84
C VAL A 183 16.01 -13.95 -4.11
N ALA A 184 16.69 -14.28 -5.20
CA ALA A 184 17.71 -13.42 -5.78
C ALA A 184 17.17 -12.79 -7.06
N GLU A 185 17.49 -11.52 -7.26
CA GLU A 185 17.10 -10.73 -8.40
C GLU A 185 18.34 -10.13 -9.05
N VAL A 186 18.35 -10.09 -10.37
CA VAL A 186 19.20 -9.19 -11.13
C VAL A 186 18.33 -8.27 -11.97
N ARG A 187 18.62 -6.97 -11.92
CA ARG A 187 17.80 -5.92 -12.51
C ARG A 187 18.67 -4.97 -13.33
N ALA A 188 18.13 -4.55 -14.46
CA ALA A 188 18.59 -3.38 -15.21
C ALA A 188 17.35 -2.58 -15.63
N ALA A 189 17.28 -1.33 -15.19
CA ALA A 189 16.15 -0.47 -15.44
C ALA A 189 16.64 0.93 -15.82
N ARG A 190 15.98 1.52 -16.81
CA ARG A 190 16.08 2.94 -17.13
C ARG A 190 14.67 3.51 -17.24
N LEU A 191 14.38 4.52 -16.43
CA LEU A 191 13.11 5.24 -16.49
C LEU A 191 13.36 6.60 -17.12
N TYR A 192 12.69 6.86 -18.23
CA TYR A 192 12.86 8.06 -19.06
C TYR A 192 11.82 9.13 -18.75
N SER A 193 10.59 8.74 -18.40
CA SER A 193 9.56 9.69 -18.03
C SER A 193 8.69 9.18 -16.89
N LYS A 194 8.08 10.14 -16.20
CA LYS A 194 7.08 9.92 -15.16
C LYS A 194 5.86 10.76 -15.51
N THR A 195 4.75 10.09 -15.76
CA THR A 195 3.44 10.70 -15.99
C THR A 195 2.54 10.39 -14.79
N TYR A 196 1.87 11.40 -14.23
CA TYR A 196 1.13 11.25 -12.98
C TYR A 196 -0.08 12.17 -12.85
N LEU A 197 -1.03 11.75 -12.02
CA LEU A 197 -2.14 12.59 -11.57
C LEU A 197 -1.73 13.40 -10.33
N PRO A 198 -1.97 14.73 -10.31
CA PRO A 198 -1.58 15.58 -9.19
C PRO A 198 -2.44 15.29 -7.95
N ARG A 199 -1.81 14.93 -6.83
CA ARG A 199 -2.52 14.67 -5.56
C ARG A 199 -3.23 15.91 -4.98
N GLY A 200 -4.13 15.66 -4.03
CA GLY A 200 -4.86 16.69 -3.29
C GLY A 200 -6.02 17.27 -4.08
N SER A 201 -6.38 18.53 -3.82
CA SER A 201 -7.59 19.17 -4.36
C SER A 201 -7.71 19.11 -5.89
N LYS A 202 -6.58 19.05 -6.63
CA LYS A 202 -6.61 18.93 -8.09
C LYS A 202 -7.26 17.63 -8.56
N LEU A 203 -6.88 16.50 -7.98
CA LEU A 203 -7.50 15.21 -8.28
C LEU A 203 -8.82 15.03 -7.52
N ASN A 204 -8.89 15.50 -6.27
CA ASN A 204 -10.07 15.31 -5.43
C ASN A 204 -11.30 16.12 -5.89
N ASN A 205 -11.12 17.23 -6.61
CA ASN A 205 -12.23 17.98 -7.19
C ASN A 205 -12.55 17.55 -8.62
N PHE A 206 -11.81 16.58 -9.15
CA PHE A 206 -11.97 16.14 -10.52
C PHE A 206 -13.26 15.30 -10.65
N PRO A 207 -14.07 15.47 -11.72
CA PRO A 207 -15.32 14.74 -11.89
C PRO A 207 -15.12 13.22 -11.92
N LEU A 208 -16.02 12.49 -11.27
CA LEU A 208 -16.07 11.04 -11.30
C LEU A 208 -17.29 10.61 -12.10
N LYS A 209 -17.22 9.42 -12.72
CA LYS A 209 -18.38 8.87 -13.42
C LYS A 209 -19.55 8.65 -12.47
N ASP A 210 -20.75 8.92 -12.99
CA ASP A 210 -21.99 8.82 -12.23
C ASP A 210 -22.22 7.40 -11.69
N ASP A 211 -21.91 6.36 -12.47
CA ASP A 211 -22.10 4.96 -12.07
C ASP A 211 -21.16 4.52 -10.95
N PHE A 212 -19.91 5.00 -10.96
CA PHE A 212 -18.97 4.81 -9.86
C PHE A 212 -19.47 5.48 -8.58
N MET A 213 -19.94 6.73 -8.69
CA MET A 213 -20.47 7.48 -7.56
C MET A 213 -21.75 6.90 -7.00
N GLU A 214 -22.67 6.43 -7.86
CA GLU A 214 -23.90 5.76 -7.45
C GLU A 214 -23.59 4.48 -6.65
N ASP A 215 -22.71 3.61 -7.18
CA ASP A 215 -22.31 2.40 -6.47
C ASP A 215 -21.62 2.69 -5.14
N PHE A 216 -20.78 3.73 -5.10
CA PHE A 216 -20.12 4.16 -3.88
C PHE A 216 -21.14 4.65 -2.84
N GLN A 217 -22.07 5.52 -3.23
CA GLN A 217 -23.10 6.08 -2.32
C GLN A 217 -24.11 5.02 -1.85
N ASN A 218 -24.28 3.94 -2.61
CA ASN A 218 -25.07 2.78 -2.22
C ASN A 218 -24.38 1.87 -1.17
N LEU A 219 -23.08 2.06 -0.90
CA LEU A 219 -22.42 1.36 0.19
C LEU A 219 -23.04 1.75 1.54
N PRO A 220 -23.20 0.79 2.46
CA PRO A 220 -23.67 1.12 3.79
C PRO A 220 -22.61 1.95 4.52
N THR A 221 -23.05 2.97 5.26
CA THR A 221 -22.19 3.75 6.15
C THR A 221 -21.79 2.98 7.40
N LEU A 222 -22.40 1.80 7.62
CA LEU A 222 -22.24 0.95 8.79
C LEU A 222 -22.42 -0.54 8.46
N VAL A 223 -21.52 -1.35 8.99
CA VAL A 223 -21.45 -2.81 9.01
C VAL A 223 -21.81 -3.25 10.42
N LYS A 224 -23.04 -3.75 10.59
CA LYS A 224 -23.59 -4.13 11.90
C LYS A 224 -22.93 -5.37 12.51
N ASP A 225 -22.39 -6.25 11.66
CA ASP A 225 -21.73 -7.50 12.07
C ASP A 225 -20.39 -7.69 11.32
N PRO A 226 -19.36 -6.89 11.64
CA PRO A 226 -18.08 -6.85 10.90
C PRO A 226 -17.23 -8.12 11.03
N HIS A 227 -17.66 -9.07 11.83
CA HIS A 227 -17.06 -10.39 11.99
C HIS A 227 -17.70 -11.44 11.06
N VAL A 228 -18.75 -11.11 10.31
CA VAL A 228 -19.43 -12.03 9.38
C VAL A 228 -19.10 -11.63 7.95
N ASP A 229 -18.63 -12.59 7.15
CA ASP A 229 -18.30 -12.35 5.73
C ASP A 229 -19.46 -11.73 4.93
N ARG A 230 -20.69 -12.19 5.20
CA ARG A 230 -21.89 -11.69 4.54
C ARG A 230 -22.14 -10.20 4.77
N SER A 231 -21.75 -9.66 5.92
CA SER A 231 -21.89 -8.24 6.24
C SER A 231 -21.03 -7.35 5.36
N TRP A 232 -19.94 -7.92 4.82
CA TRP A 232 -19.02 -7.25 3.91
C TRP A 232 -19.37 -7.42 2.43
N ALA A 233 -20.45 -8.13 2.12
CA ALA A 233 -20.85 -8.41 0.74
C ALA A 233 -21.00 -7.13 -0.14
N PRO A 234 -21.55 -6.00 0.34
CA PRO A 234 -21.61 -4.77 -0.45
C PRO A 234 -20.22 -4.25 -0.86
N PHE A 235 -19.27 -4.23 0.07
CA PHE A 235 -17.89 -3.77 -0.17
C PHE A 235 -17.13 -4.72 -1.10
N ARG A 236 -17.34 -6.03 -0.93
CA ARG A 236 -16.82 -7.05 -1.85
C ARG A 236 -17.33 -6.81 -3.26
N ASN A 237 -18.63 -6.58 -3.43
CA ASN A 237 -19.23 -6.37 -4.75
C ASN A 237 -18.69 -5.09 -5.40
N PHE A 238 -18.54 -4.00 -4.61
CA PHE A 238 -17.93 -2.77 -5.07
C PHE A 238 -16.49 -3.00 -5.55
N MET A 239 -15.63 -3.64 -4.75
CA MET A 239 -14.24 -3.91 -5.14
C MET A 239 -14.11 -4.92 -6.27
N ASN A 240 -15.03 -5.87 -6.41
CA ASN A 240 -15.05 -6.77 -7.55
C ASN A 240 -15.39 -6.05 -8.85
N LYS A 241 -16.25 -5.02 -8.80
CA LYS A 241 -16.63 -4.22 -9.98
C LYS A 241 -15.55 -3.19 -10.31
N TRP A 242 -15.12 -2.43 -9.31
CA TRP A 242 -14.29 -1.25 -9.50
C TRP A 242 -12.82 -1.49 -9.17
N GLY A 243 -12.49 -2.38 -8.24
CA GLY A 243 -11.12 -2.58 -7.77
C GLY A 243 -10.82 -1.88 -6.45
N SER A 244 -9.56 -1.90 -6.06
CA SER A 244 -9.06 -1.37 -4.78
C SER A 244 -8.12 -0.17 -4.94
N HIS A 245 -7.45 -0.03 -6.08
CA HIS A 245 -6.46 1.02 -6.27
C HIS A 245 -6.54 1.67 -7.65
N ILE A 246 -6.20 2.94 -7.70
CA ILE A 246 -6.14 3.76 -8.90
C ILE A 246 -4.69 3.83 -9.38
N VAL A 247 -4.45 3.60 -10.66
CA VAL A 247 -3.17 3.89 -11.32
C VAL A 247 -3.00 5.41 -11.34
N TYR A 248 -2.10 5.93 -10.49
CA TYR A 248 -1.91 7.38 -10.35
C TYR A 248 -0.56 7.87 -10.89
N VAL A 249 0.37 6.94 -11.15
CA VAL A 249 1.65 7.19 -11.81
C VAL A 249 1.92 6.07 -12.82
N ALA A 250 2.42 6.45 -13.98
CA ALA A 250 2.98 5.57 -15.00
C ALA A 250 4.37 6.06 -15.39
N TYR A 251 5.33 5.15 -15.45
CA TYR A 251 6.70 5.42 -15.91
C TYR A 251 6.92 4.78 -17.28
N THR A 252 7.56 5.49 -18.20
CA THR A 252 8.05 4.93 -19.47
C THR A 252 9.57 4.75 -19.42
N GLY A 253 10.09 3.85 -20.25
CA GLY A 253 11.50 3.49 -20.31
C GLY A 253 11.68 2.01 -20.61
N ALA A 254 12.68 1.38 -19.99
CA ALA A 254 13.02 -0.02 -20.20
C ALA A 254 13.36 -0.70 -18.87
N VAL A 255 12.78 -1.88 -18.62
CA VAL A 255 12.98 -2.67 -17.40
C VAL A 255 13.23 -4.13 -17.76
N TYR A 256 14.40 -4.61 -17.37
CA TYR A 256 14.79 -6.02 -17.35
C TYR A 256 14.95 -6.46 -15.89
N GLN A 257 14.25 -7.53 -15.51
CA GLN A 257 14.39 -8.16 -14.21
C GLN A 257 14.40 -9.67 -14.39
N SER A 258 15.30 -10.35 -13.70
CA SER A 258 15.41 -11.81 -13.67
C SER A 258 15.46 -12.25 -12.22
N TRP A 259 14.56 -13.14 -11.83
CA TRP A 259 14.47 -13.69 -10.49
C TRP A 259 14.79 -15.18 -10.48
N SER A 260 15.43 -15.61 -9.40
CA SER A 260 15.58 -17.01 -9.01
C SER A 260 15.05 -17.17 -7.60
N SER A 261 13.95 -17.92 -7.46
CA SER A 261 13.27 -18.18 -6.20
C SER A 261 13.52 -19.62 -5.74
N ALA A 262 13.89 -19.81 -4.48
CA ALA A 262 14.09 -21.12 -3.86
C ALA A 262 13.20 -21.26 -2.64
N LYS A 263 12.69 -22.48 -2.37
CA LYS A 263 12.02 -22.78 -1.11
C LYS A 263 12.92 -22.44 0.07
N ALA A 264 12.36 -21.88 1.14
CA ALA A 264 13.13 -21.48 2.33
C ALA A 264 13.90 -22.65 2.98
N GLU A 265 13.36 -23.87 2.91
CA GLU A 265 13.96 -25.11 3.41
C GLU A 265 15.28 -25.49 2.74
N TYR A 266 15.57 -24.96 1.55
CA TYR A 266 16.86 -25.18 0.91
C TYR A 266 17.94 -24.34 1.59
N ASN A 267 19.03 -25.02 1.98
CA ASN A 267 20.21 -24.44 2.62
C ASN A 267 21.13 -23.72 1.63
N TYR A 268 20.55 -22.97 0.69
CA TYR A 268 21.31 -22.10 -0.21
C TYR A 268 21.64 -20.80 0.53
N ASN A 269 22.90 -20.38 0.43
CA ASN A 269 23.34 -19.09 0.95
C ASN A 269 23.08 -17.97 -0.08
N GLN A 270 23.30 -16.73 0.33
CA GLN A 270 23.11 -15.55 -0.52
C GLN A 270 23.92 -15.63 -1.82
N ASN A 271 25.21 -15.95 -1.72
CA ASN A 271 26.12 -16.01 -2.86
C ASN A 271 25.68 -17.07 -3.90
N ASP A 272 25.25 -18.25 -3.46
CA ASP A 272 24.72 -19.30 -4.34
C ASP A 272 23.50 -18.81 -5.13
N MET A 273 22.59 -18.09 -4.46
CA MET A 273 21.38 -17.55 -5.05
C MET A 273 21.66 -16.39 -6.01
N GLU A 274 22.59 -15.50 -5.67
CA GLU A 274 23.04 -14.39 -6.54
C GLU A 274 23.70 -14.92 -7.81
N ILE A 275 24.62 -15.89 -7.69
CA ILE A 275 25.24 -16.55 -8.86
C ILE A 275 24.15 -17.21 -9.71
N LYS A 276 23.17 -17.87 -9.08
CA LYS A 276 22.06 -18.50 -9.81
C LYS A 276 21.24 -17.47 -10.59
N ALA A 277 20.89 -16.34 -9.99
CA ALA A 277 20.17 -15.27 -10.67
C ALA A 277 21.00 -14.70 -11.84
N CYS A 278 22.31 -14.54 -11.66
CA CYS A 278 23.24 -14.16 -12.73
C CYS A 278 23.34 -15.19 -13.86
N VAL A 279 23.34 -16.49 -13.54
CA VAL A 279 23.29 -17.56 -14.53
C VAL A 279 21.98 -17.53 -15.31
N LYS A 280 20.86 -17.17 -14.67
CA LYS A 280 19.60 -16.98 -15.37
C LYS A 280 19.54 -15.71 -16.19
N ALA A 281 20.20 -14.67 -15.74
CA ALA A 281 20.28 -13.43 -16.50
C ALA A 281 21.18 -13.59 -17.73
N GLU A 282 22.43 -14.02 -17.56
CA GLU A 282 23.48 -13.96 -18.60
C GLU A 282 23.91 -15.33 -19.16
N GLY A 283 23.43 -16.42 -18.58
CA GLY A 283 23.89 -17.78 -18.91
C GLY A 283 25.18 -18.18 -18.20
N ILE A 284 25.60 -19.43 -18.44
CA ILE A 284 26.75 -20.07 -17.75
C ILE A 284 28.09 -19.43 -18.13
N LYS A 285 28.26 -19.03 -19.40
CA LYS A 285 29.51 -18.43 -19.85
C LYS A 285 29.77 -17.05 -19.23
N GLY A 286 28.71 -16.40 -18.76
CA GLY A 286 28.74 -15.00 -18.32
C GLY A 286 28.95 -14.07 -19.51
N ALA A 287 28.08 -13.08 -19.64
CA ALA A 287 28.25 -12.05 -20.65
C ALA A 287 28.86 -10.77 -20.07
N GLY A 288 28.97 -10.67 -18.72
CA GLY A 288 29.47 -9.47 -18.05
C GLY A 288 28.61 -8.24 -18.32
N ALA A 289 27.34 -8.45 -18.67
CA ALA A 289 26.39 -7.43 -19.05
C ALA A 289 25.91 -6.64 -17.84
N LEU A 290 25.88 -7.30 -16.69
CA LEU A 290 25.44 -6.77 -15.42
C LEU A 290 26.66 -6.77 -14.50
N GLU A 291 27.04 -5.60 -14.00
CA GLU A 291 28.22 -5.44 -13.13
C GLU A 291 28.13 -6.37 -11.91
N ALA A 292 26.94 -6.51 -11.33
CA ALA A 292 26.68 -7.42 -10.22
C ALA A 292 26.94 -8.91 -10.53
N CYS A 293 27.01 -9.29 -11.81
CA CYS A 293 27.32 -10.64 -12.26
C CYS A 293 28.79 -10.82 -12.66
N ALA A 294 29.58 -9.73 -12.64
CA ALA A 294 31.00 -9.79 -12.91
C ALA A 294 31.74 -10.54 -11.79
N GLY A 295 32.83 -11.23 -12.16
CA GLY A 295 33.73 -11.87 -11.18
C GLY A 295 33.42 -13.32 -10.82
N TYR A 296 32.23 -13.84 -11.14
CA TYR A 296 31.95 -15.28 -10.95
C TYR A 296 32.59 -16.15 -12.03
N SER A 297 33.32 -17.17 -11.61
CA SER A 297 33.94 -18.15 -12.50
C SER A 297 32.91 -19.03 -13.21
N GLU A 298 33.28 -19.60 -14.36
CA GLU A 298 32.41 -20.55 -15.07
C GLU A 298 32.09 -21.79 -14.22
N SER A 299 33.01 -22.23 -13.33
CA SER A 299 32.76 -23.32 -12.38
C SER A 299 31.67 -22.97 -11.37
N GLU A 300 31.75 -21.80 -10.74
CA GLU A 300 30.74 -21.32 -9.79
C GLU A 300 29.38 -21.20 -10.47
N ARG A 301 29.35 -20.64 -11.69
CA ARG A 301 28.13 -20.55 -12.51
C ARG A 301 27.56 -21.93 -12.86
N ARG A 302 28.39 -22.91 -13.21
CA ARG A 302 27.93 -24.29 -13.47
C ARG A 302 27.36 -24.94 -12.21
N ASP A 303 27.96 -24.71 -11.05
CA ASP A 303 27.47 -25.28 -9.80
C ASP A 303 26.16 -24.63 -9.36
N ALA A 304 26.08 -23.31 -9.39
CA ALA A 304 24.84 -22.58 -9.16
C ALA A 304 23.74 -22.98 -10.15
N SER A 305 24.06 -23.27 -11.42
CA SER A 305 23.05 -23.68 -12.40
C SER A 305 22.22 -24.91 -11.98
N LYS A 306 22.81 -25.78 -11.13
CA LYS A 306 22.21 -27.02 -10.61
C LYS A 306 21.25 -26.79 -9.43
N LEU A 307 21.24 -25.60 -8.82
CA LEU A 307 20.33 -25.28 -7.74
C LEU A 307 18.88 -25.37 -8.22
N THR A 308 18.01 -25.89 -7.36
CA THR A 308 16.59 -26.05 -7.65
C THR A 308 15.85 -24.76 -7.33
N THR A 309 15.38 -24.06 -8.36
CA THR A 309 14.70 -22.77 -8.24
C THR A 309 13.55 -22.65 -9.23
N THR A 310 12.60 -21.78 -8.91
CA THR A 310 11.64 -21.21 -9.85
C THR A 310 12.26 -19.95 -10.43
N ASP A 311 12.51 -19.93 -11.73
CA ASP A 311 13.18 -18.82 -12.40
C ASP A 311 12.21 -18.07 -13.30
N THR A 312 12.15 -16.76 -13.16
CA THR A 312 11.25 -15.92 -13.96
C THR A 312 11.94 -14.67 -14.48
N LYS A 313 11.45 -14.14 -15.59
CA LYS A 313 11.93 -12.88 -16.18
C LYS A 313 10.78 -11.92 -16.41
N ARG A 314 11.10 -10.63 -16.39
CA ARG A 314 10.25 -9.52 -16.82
C ARG A 314 11.08 -8.63 -17.73
N VAL A 315 10.55 -8.38 -18.92
CA VAL A 315 11.17 -7.50 -19.91
C VAL A 315 10.07 -6.59 -20.46
N LYS A 316 10.13 -5.30 -20.12
CA LYS A 316 9.17 -4.27 -20.56
C LYS A 316 9.90 -3.05 -21.11
N GLY A 317 9.33 -2.43 -22.14
CA GLY A 317 9.99 -1.37 -22.90
C GLY A 317 10.87 -1.91 -24.02
N GLY A 318 11.73 -1.05 -24.55
CA GLY A 318 12.60 -1.33 -25.69
C GLY A 318 11.84 -1.71 -26.98
N SER A 319 12.59 -1.96 -28.04
CA SER A 319 12.06 -2.47 -29.29
C SER A 319 11.53 -3.90 -29.14
N VAL A 320 10.61 -4.29 -30.02
CA VAL A 320 10.10 -5.67 -30.09
C VAL A 320 11.24 -6.69 -30.22
N GLU A 321 12.30 -6.32 -30.95
CA GLU A 321 13.45 -7.19 -31.19
C GLU A 321 14.29 -7.39 -29.93
N THR A 322 14.74 -6.32 -29.28
CA THR A 322 15.56 -6.41 -28.05
C THR A 322 14.78 -7.08 -26.93
N ARG A 323 13.50 -6.72 -26.77
CA ARG A 323 12.58 -7.32 -25.81
C ARG A 323 12.44 -8.84 -26.02
N SER A 324 12.22 -9.29 -27.26
CA SER A 324 12.10 -10.73 -27.56
C SER A 324 13.40 -11.50 -27.30
N LYS A 325 14.55 -10.91 -27.62
CA LYS A 325 15.87 -11.52 -27.37
C LYS A 325 16.15 -11.66 -25.87
N LEU A 326 15.88 -10.63 -25.07
CA LEU A 326 16.07 -10.66 -23.61
C LEU A 326 15.07 -11.59 -22.91
N ALA A 327 13.83 -11.69 -23.40
CA ALA A 327 12.82 -12.56 -22.83
C ALA A 327 13.15 -14.06 -23.00
N SER A 328 13.74 -14.42 -24.15
CA SER A 328 14.03 -15.83 -24.50
C SER A 328 15.48 -16.25 -24.29
N GLY A 329 16.41 -15.29 -24.20
CA GLY A 329 17.84 -15.53 -24.20
C GLY A 329 18.58 -14.96 -22.98
N PRO A 330 19.92 -15.08 -22.98
CA PRO A 330 20.77 -14.41 -22.02
C PRO A 330 20.89 -12.91 -22.32
N ALA A 331 21.01 -12.12 -21.26
CA ALA A 331 21.39 -10.72 -21.33
C ALA A 331 22.89 -10.59 -21.63
N THR A 332 23.22 -9.97 -22.76
CA THR A 332 24.59 -9.57 -23.12
C THR A 332 24.74 -8.07 -22.97
N GLN A 333 25.96 -7.57 -22.78
CA GLN A 333 26.22 -6.14 -22.55
C GLN A 333 25.61 -5.27 -23.67
N GLU A 334 25.95 -5.58 -24.93
CA GLU A 334 25.42 -4.88 -26.11
C GLU A 334 23.88 -4.90 -26.15
N LEU A 335 23.26 -6.08 -25.98
CA LEU A 335 21.80 -6.21 -25.97
C LEU A 335 21.11 -5.41 -24.84
N LEU A 336 21.70 -5.35 -23.64
CA LEU A 336 21.16 -4.55 -22.54
C LEU A 336 21.36 -3.05 -22.78
N GLU A 337 22.53 -2.64 -23.27
CA GLU A 337 22.80 -1.24 -23.61
C GLU A 337 21.83 -0.73 -24.70
N ASP A 338 21.63 -1.52 -25.76
CA ASP A 338 20.65 -1.24 -26.81
C ASP A 338 19.26 -1.10 -26.21
N PHE A 339 18.79 -2.13 -25.49
CA PHE A 339 17.46 -2.16 -24.86
C PHE A 339 17.20 -0.95 -23.93
N LEU A 340 18.20 -0.54 -23.16
CA LEU A 340 18.11 0.60 -22.24
C LEU A 340 18.40 1.94 -22.91
N SER A 341 18.69 1.99 -24.21
CA SER A 341 18.86 3.23 -24.96
C SER A 341 17.65 3.57 -25.81
N GLU A 342 16.77 2.59 -26.05
CA GLU A 342 15.53 2.67 -26.83
C GLU A 342 14.38 3.38 -26.07
N ASP A 343 14.68 4.52 -25.45
CA ASP A 343 13.77 5.26 -24.57
C ASP A 343 12.49 5.79 -25.28
N ASP A 344 12.53 5.95 -26.60
CA ASP A 344 11.50 6.55 -27.45
C ASP A 344 10.79 5.55 -28.39
N VAL A 345 11.18 4.27 -28.34
CA VAL A 345 10.72 3.26 -29.31
C VAL A 345 9.33 2.70 -28.95
N ASP A 346 8.92 2.81 -27.69
CA ASP A 346 7.63 2.33 -27.19
C ASP A 346 7.24 3.16 -25.95
N ASP A 347 6.35 4.15 -26.09
CA ASP A 347 5.83 4.99 -24.99
C ASP A 347 4.95 4.23 -23.97
N GLN A 348 5.06 2.89 -23.96
CA GLN A 348 4.32 2.00 -23.09
C GLN A 348 4.86 2.09 -21.66
N PRO A 349 3.97 2.11 -20.65
CA PRO A 349 4.42 2.10 -19.28
C PRO A 349 5.13 0.81 -18.90
N VAL A 350 6.29 0.97 -18.26
CA VAL A 350 7.10 -0.14 -17.74
C VAL A 350 6.97 -0.32 -16.24
N ARG A 351 6.38 0.65 -15.54
CA ARG A 351 6.14 0.62 -14.10
C ARG A 351 4.97 1.54 -13.75
N TYR A 352 4.21 1.14 -12.73
CA TYR A 352 3.08 1.91 -12.22
C TYR A 352 3.22 2.13 -10.72
N GLU A 353 2.61 3.20 -10.22
CA GLU A 353 2.30 3.32 -8.79
C GLU A 353 0.80 3.48 -8.58
N TYR A 354 0.35 2.98 -7.43
CA TYR A 354 -1.06 2.84 -7.13
C TYR A 354 -1.47 3.70 -5.93
N LEU A 355 -2.66 4.29 -6.01
CA LEU A 355 -3.29 5.07 -4.95
C LEU A 355 -4.50 4.28 -4.45
N PRO A 356 -4.62 3.98 -3.14
CA PRO A 356 -5.80 3.31 -2.62
C PRO A 356 -7.08 4.13 -2.89
N VAL A 357 -8.15 3.46 -3.34
CA VAL A 357 -9.40 4.14 -3.72
C VAL A 357 -10.05 4.82 -2.51
N TRP A 358 -9.94 4.22 -1.32
CA TRP A 358 -10.46 4.82 -0.09
C TRP A 358 -9.70 6.08 0.30
N ASP A 359 -8.37 6.12 0.17
CA ASP A 359 -7.57 7.33 0.44
C ASP A 359 -7.96 8.48 -0.49
N PHE A 360 -8.19 8.17 -1.77
CA PHE A 360 -8.71 9.13 -2.73
C PHE A 360 -10.10 9.65 -2.33
N LEU A 361 -11.05 8.75 -2.01
CA LEU A 361 -12.41 9.10 -1.61
C LEU A 361 -12.47 9.89 -0.30
N LEU A 362 -11.61 9.56 0.68
CA LEU A 362 -11.45 10.31 1.92
C LEU A 362 -10.98 11.73 1.63
N GLY A 363 -10.02 11.91 0.72
CA GLY A 363 -9.55 13.23 0.31
C GLY A 363 -10.61 14.10 -0.37
N ARG A 364 -11.70 13.52 -0.88
CA ARG A 364 -12.85 14.22 -1.48
C ARG A 364 -13.95 14.56 -0.49
N SER A 365 -13.99 13.85 0.62
CA SER A 365 -15.12 13.86 1.54
C SER A 365 -14.89 14.85 2.67
N ASP A 366 -15.94 15.55 3.09
CA ASP A 366 -15.89 16.30 4.35
C ASP A 366 -15.69 15.32 5.51
N SER A 367 -14.86 15.71 6.48
CA SER A 367 -14.69 14.94 7.72
C SER A 367 -16.06 14.73 8.38
N ASP A 368 -16.39 13.49 8.73
CA ASP A 368 -17.69 13.07 9.25
C ASP A 368 -18.87 13.09 8.25
N SER A 369 -18.63 13.16 6.95
CA SER A 369 -19.69 12.88 5.97
C SER A 369 -20.01 11.38 5.87
N ASP A 370 -21.18 11.02 5.36
CA ASP A 370 -21.52 9.61 5.10
C ASP A 370 -20.55 8.98 4.09
N ASP A 371 -20.04 9.76 3.14
CA ASP A 371 -19.04 9.32 2.17
C ASP A 371 -17.68 9.04 2.82
N ALA A 372 -17.26 9.85 3.80
CA ALA A 372 -16.07 9.53 4.60
C ALA A 372 -16.21 8.18 5.31
N TRP A 373 -17.38 7.90 5.91
CA TRP A 373 -17.64 6.62 6.58
C TRP A 373 -17.67 5.43 5.62
N ARG A 374 -18.23 5.58 4.42
CA ARG A 374 -18.15 4.56 3.37
C ARG A 374 -16.72 4.27 2.94
N ALA A 375 -15.89 5.32 2.80
CA ALA A 375 -14.48 5.17 2.46
C ALA A 375 -13.68 4.47 3.56
N TYR A 376 -13.91 4.80 4.84
CA TYR A 376 -13.33 4.05 5.97
C TYR A 376 -13.77 2.58 5.98
N ALA A 377 -15.03 2.30 5.66
CA ALA A 377 -15.53 0.93 5.57
C ALA A 377 -14.89 0.15 4.40
N LEU A 378 -14.62 0.80 3.26
CA LEU A 378 -13.83 0.22 2.16
C LEU A 378 -12.40 -0.10 2.61
N GLN A 379 -11.73 0.83 3.29
CA GLN A 379 -10.39 0.61 3.83
C GLN A 379 -10.37 -0.63 4.74
N ALA A 380 -11.29 -0.72 5.69
CA ALA A 380 -11.36 -1.84 6.63
C ALA A 380 -11.66 -3.18 5.98
N TYR A 381 -12.54 -3.17 4.99
CA TYR A 381 -12.80 -4.36 4.20
C TYR A 381 -11.52 -4.87 3.52
N TYR A 382 -10.72 -3.97 2.94
CA TYR A 382 -9.50 -4.35 2.23
C TYR A 382 -8.35 -4.70 3.18
N GLU A 383 -7.92 -3.75 3.99
CA GLU A 383 -6.71 -3.84 4.81
C GLU A 383 -6.87 -4.77 6.00
N GLY A 384 -8.10 -4.95 6.49
CA GLY A 384 -8.33 -5.83 7.62
C GLY A 384 -9.08 -7.10 7.22
N TRP A 385 -10.30 -7.02 6.67
CA TRP A 385 -11.12 -8.22 6.45
C TRP A 385 -10.46 -9.15 5.42
N LYS A 386 -9.97 -8.58 4.32
CA LYS A 386 -9.32 -9.32 3.23
C LYS A 386 -7.86 -9.62 3.49
N ALA A 387 -7.08 -8.68 4.01
CA ALA A 387 -5.64 -8.87 4.15
C ALA A 387 -5.21 -9.55 5.45
N VAL A 388 -5.89 -9.27 6.57
CA VAL A 388 -5.57 -9.93 7.85
C VAL A 388 -6.26 -11.28 7.93
N THR A 389 -7.55 -11.35 7.53
CA THR A 389 -8.46 -12.48 7.77
C THR A 389 -8.43 -12.96 9.22
N CYS A 390 -9.55 -12.87 9.92
CA CYS A 390 -9.66 -13.37 11.29
C CYS A 390 -10.44 -14.69 11.26
N PRO A 391 -9.85 -15.81 10.78
CA PRO A 391 -10.59 -17.05 10.62
C PRO A 391 -11.10 -17.51 11.98
N LEU A 392 -12.37 -17.87 12.01
CA LEU A 392 -12.90 -18.68 13.09
C LEU A 392 -12.35 -20.08 12.86
N VAL A 393 -11.24 -20.43 13.53
CA VAL A 393 -10.71 -21.79 13.49
C VAL A 393 -11.82 -22.69 14.04
N VAL A 394 -12.25 -23.68 13.26
CA VAL A 394 -13.14 -24.76 13.70
C VAL A 394 -12.42 -26.05 13.38
N THR A 395 -11.56 -26.52 14.28
CA THR A 395 -10.97 -27.85 14.17
C THR A 395 -11.93 -28.84 14.80
N THR A 396 -12.46 -29.77 13.99
CA THR A 396 -13.23 -30.91 14.49
C THR A 396 -12.38 -31.69 15.48
N GLY A 397 -12.79 -31.69 16.76
CA GLY A 397 -12.17 -32.47 17.82
C GLY A 397 -11.19 -31.73 18.73
N GLN A 398 -10.98 -30.42 18.56
CA GLN A 398 -10.24 -29.59 19.54
C GLN A 398 -10.90 -28.20 19.70
N ASP A 399 -11.08 -27.80 20.96
CA ASP A 399 -11.83 -26.62 21.43
C ASP A 399 -11.10 -25.27 21.24
N ASN A 400 -10.43 -25.05 20.12
CA ASN A 400 -9.69 -23.80 19.88
C ASN A 400 -10.39 -22.94 18.82
N ASN A 401 -11.57 -22.44 19.15
CA ASN A 401 -12.31 -21.50 18.32
C ASN A 401 -12.14 -20.08 18.86
N TYR A 402 -11.04 -19.42 18.53
CA TYR A 402 -11.05 -17.96 18.62
C TYR A 402 -12.02 -17.46 17.54
N ALA A 403 -13.23 -17.10 17.94
CA ALA A 403 -14.09 -16.28 17.09
C ALA A 403 -13.43 -14.91 17.02
N GLN A 404 -12.54 -14.72 16.06
CA GLN A 404 -11.79 -13.48 15.96
C GLN A 404 -12.61 -12.42 15.21
N MET A 405 -12.59 -11.20 15.69
CA MET A 405 -13.11 -10.02 15.02
C MET A 405 -11.93 -9.13 14.66
N MET A 406 -11.97 -8.59 13.45
CA MET A 406 -11.04 -7.56 13.04
C MET A 406 -11.43 -6.24 13.72
N VAL A 407 -10.45 -5.58 14.35
CA VAL A 407 -10.59 -4.20 14.82
C VAL A 407 -9.43 -3.33 14.35
N PRO A 408 -9.68 -2.05 14.04
CA PRO A 408 -8.62 -1.06 13.90
C PRO A 408 -7.86 -0.86 15.22
N GLU A 409 -6.55 -0.79 15.13
CA GLU A 409 -5.63 -0.51 16.25
C GLU A 409 -5.48 1.01 16.45
N TYR A 410 -5.26 1.41 17.72
CA TYR A 410 -5.09 2.80 18.11
C TYR A 410 -3.93 2.96 19.09
N THR A 411 -3.30 4.13 19.06
CA THR A 411 -2.31 4.53 20.06
C THR A 411 -2.97 4.81 21.42
N GLU A 412 -2.18 4.95 22.47
CA GLU A 412 -2.67 5.40 23.79
C GLU A 412 -3.39 6.75 23.70
N ASP A 413 -2.93 7.61 22.78
CA ASP A 413 -3.51 8.92 22.47
C ASP A 413 -4.75 8.85 21.59
N LYS A 414 -5.30 7.65 21.38
CA LYS A 414 -6.57 7.41 20.67
C LYS A 414 -6.51 7.73 19.17
N GLU A 415 -5.31 7.78 18.60
CA GLU A 415 -5.12 7.98 17.17
C GLU A 415 -5.08 6.64 16.46
N TYR A 416 -5.75 6.55 15.30
CA TYR A 416 -5.74 5.34 14.49
C TYR A 416 -4.33 5.06 14.00
N THR A 417 -3.81 3.86 14.26
CA THR A 417 -2.42 3.52 13.90
C THR A 417 -2.26 3.16 12.42
N GLY A 418 -3.35 2.93 11.70
CA GLY A 418 -3.30 2.37 10.34
C GLY A 418 -3.29 0.84 10.30
N TYR A 419 -3.37 0.18 11.46
CA TYR A 419 -3.24 -1.28 11.57
C TYR A 419 -4.56 -1.95 11.97
N TYR A 420 -4.68 -3.23 11.63
CA TYR A 420 -5.82 -4.06 12.02
C TYR A 420 -5.36 -5.27 12.84
N LEU A 421 -6.10 -5.57 13.91
CA LEU A 421 -5.83 -6.70 14.79
C LEU A 421 -7.01 -7.66 14.81
N CYS A 422 -6.71 -8.95 14.93
CA CYS A 422 -7.70 -9.95 15.28
C CYS A 422 -7.84 -10.02 16.79
N ILE A 423 -9.02 -9.68 17.29
CA ILE A 423 -9.36 -9.77 18.71
C ILE A 423 -10.41 -10.85 18.94
N ARG A 424 -10.46 -11.40 20.15
CA ARG A 424 -11.50 -12.34 20.55
C ARG A 424 -12.87 -11.65 20.55
N ARG A 425 -13.85 -12.23 19.86
CA ARG A 425 -15.26 -11.83 19.92
C ARG A 425 -15.80 -12.11 21.31
N CYS A 426 -16.72 -11.28 21.73
CA CYS A 426 -17.22 -11.34 23.08
C CYS A 426 -17.99 -12.61 23.40
N SER A 427 -18.01 -12.97 24.68
CA SER A 427 -18.86 -14.05 25.18
C SER A 427 -20.33 -13.62 25.32
N GLY A 428 -21.24 -14.59 25.35
CA GLY A 428 -22.68 -14.41 25.45
C GLY A 428 -23.43 -14.55 24.12
N CYS A 429 -24.68 -14.11 24.16
CA CYS A 429 -25.59 -14.10 23.02
C CYS A 429 -25.25 -12.99 22.01
N HIS A 430 -25.62 -13.20 20.75
CA HIS A 430 -25.45 -12.21 19.68
C HIS A 430 -26.67 -12.10 18.76
N ASP A 431 -27.56 -13.10 18.75
CA ASP A 431 -28.87 -13.02 18.13
C ASP A 431 -29.93 -12.64 19.17
N TYR A 432 -30.60 -11.51 18.93
CA TYR A 432 -31.61 -10.95 19.84
C TYR A 432 -32.72 -11.94 20.20
N TRP A 433 -33.13 -12.78 19.25
CA TRP A 433 -34.29 -13.65 19.39
C TRP A 433 -33.92 -15.12 19.58
N ASN A 434 -32.81 -15.57 19.00
CA ASN A 434 -32.53 -16.99 18.87
C ASN A 434 -31.47 -17.54 19.83
N ASP A 435 -30.70 -16.69 20.50
CA ASP A 435 -29.61 -17.15 21.38
C ASP A 435 -30.02 -17.27 22.85
N CYS A 436 -31.17 -16.72 23.23
CA CYS A 436 -31.61 -16.64 24.62
C CYS A 436 -32.87 -17.44 24.86
N HIS A 437 -32.79 -18.39 25.79
CA HIS A 437 -33.85 -19.35 26.04
C HIS A 437 -34.16 -19.43 27.53
N TYR A 438 -35.45 -19.40 27.88
CA TYR A 438 -35.84 -19.53 29.28
C TYR A 438 -35.61 -20.94 29.79
N ASP A 439 -34.86 -21.06 30.89
CA ASP A 439 -34.63 -22.30 31.62
C ASP A 439 -35.48 -22.35 32.88
N SER A 440 -36.56 -23.12 32.81
CA SER A 440 -37.49 -23.29 33.93
C SER A 440 -36.91 -24.06 35.11
N ARG A 441 -35.83 -24.84 34.91
CA ARG A 441 -35.21 -25.62 36.00
C ARG A 441 -34.29 -24.74 36.84
N ALA A 442 -33.54 -23.87 36.18
CA ALA A 442 -32.63 -22.94 36.84
C ALA A 442 -33.22 -21.53 37.04
N MET A 443 -34.47 -21.31 36.60
CA MET A 443 -35.21 -20.03 36.67
C MET A 443 -34.41 -18.85 36.11
N CYS A 444 -33.80 -19.05 34.94
CA CYS A 444 -32.87 -18.10 34.32
C CYS A 444 -33.06 -18.03 32.81
N CYS A 445 -32.45 -17.02 32.18
CA CYS A 445 -32.28 -17.01 30.74
C CYS A 445 -30.95 -17.66 30.40
N ARG A 446 -30.99 -18.81 29.74
CA ARG A 446 -29.82 -19.54 29.27
C ARG A 446 -29.42 -19.04 27.89
N SER A 447 -28.13 -18.82 27.69
CA SER A 447 -27.56 -18.45 26.39
C SER A 447 -27.06 -19.70 25.68
N TYR A 448 -27.64 -20.05 24.54
CA TYR A 448 -27.10 -21.03 23.61
C TYR A 448 -27.68 -20.81 22.21
N GLY A 449 -26.94 -21.18 21.18
CA GLY A 449 -27.33 -20.99 19.79
C GLY A 449 -26.11 -20.97 18.87
N PRO A 450 -26.32 -20.98 17.55
CA PRO A 450 -25.23 -21.00 16.58
C PRO A 450 -24.26 -19.83 16.72
N SER A 451 -24.70 -18.68 17.24
CA SER A 451 -23.89 -17.48 17.43
C SER A 451 -23.36 -17.27 18.85
N VAL A 452 -23.73 -18.12 19.82
CA VAL A 452 -23.32 -17.96 21.23
C VAL A 452 -21.89 -18.40 21.47
N LEU A 453 -21.13 -17.56 22.18
CA LEU A 453 -19.74 -17.78 22.53
C LEU A 453 -19.56 -17.82 24.05
N LYS A 454 -18.93 -18.85 24.59
CA LYS A 454 -18.69 -19.01 26.02
C LYS A 454 -17.21 -18.87 26.31
N LEU A 455 -16.83 -17.94 27.20
CA LEU A 455 -15.46 -17.80 27.68
C LEU A 455 -15.21 -18.81 28.80
N ASP A 456 -14.12 -19.55 28.67
CA ASP A 456 -13.54 -20.32 29.76
C ASP A 456 -12.50 -19.44 30.48
N TRP A 457 -12.87 -18.93 31.66
CA TRP A 457 -12.02 -18.06 32.47
C TRP A 457 -10.73 -18.73 32.98
N SER A 458 -10.66 -20.05 32.98
CA SER A 458 -9.46 -20.78 33.43
C SER A 458 -8.39 -20.88 32.36
N THR A 459 -8.79 -20.83 31.09
CA THR A 459 -7.90 -21.01 29.94
C THR A 459 -7.83 -19.77 29.04
N GLY A 460 -8.78 -18.84 29.17
CA GLY A 460 -8.95 -17.71 28.26
C GLY A 460 -9.53 -18.08 26.89
N PHE A 461 -9.90 -19.34 26.67
CA PHE A 461 -10.45 -19.82 25.40
C PHE A 461 -11.94 -19.54 25.28
N VAL A 462 -12.41 -19.46 24.03
CA VAL A 462 -13.84 -19.32 23.71
C VAL A 462 -14.33 -20.57 23.01
N THR A 463 -15.46 -21.08 23.46
CA THR A 463 -16.17 -22.21 22.84
C THR A 463 -17.53 -21.75 22.33
N ARG A 464 -18.10 -22.45 21.34
CA ARG A 464 -19.49 -22.19 20.96
C ARG A 464 -20.43 -22.94 21.90
N ALA A 465 -21.39 -22.23 22.48
CA ALA A 465 -22.49 -22.86 23.19
C ALA A 465 -23.64 -23.11 22.22
N THR A 466 -23.52 -24.15 21.39
CA THR A 466 -24.47 -24.39 20.29
C THR A 466 -25.82 -24.96 20.73
N ASP A 467 -25.89 -25.49 21.95
CA ASP A 467 -27.06 -26.22 22.44
C ASP A 467 -27.31 -25.99 23.94
N TRP A 468 -28.43 -26.54 24.41
CA TRP A 468 -28.84 -26.43 25.80
C TRP A 468 -27.76 -26.84 26.82
N ASN A 469 -27.02 -27.92 26.53
CA ASN A 469 -26.05 -28.50 27.47
C ASN A 469 -24.79 -27.66 27.59
N SER A 470 -24.38 -27.05 26.48
CA SER A 470 -23.23 -26.13 26.42
C SER A 470 -23.58 -24.71 26.88
N GLY A 471 -24.86 -24.35 26.83
CA GLY A 471 -25.37 -23.08 27.32
C GLY A 471 -25.21 -22.86 28.82
N TRP A 472 -25.32 -21.62 29.27
CA TRP A 472 -25.20 -21.27 30.69
C TRP A 472 -26.09 -20.08 31.05
N CYS A 473 -26.31 -19.88 32.35
CA CYS A 473 -27.28 -18.94 32.93
C CYS A 473 -26.63 -17.84 33.78
N GLU A 474 -25.32 -17.68 33.68
CA GLU A 474 -24.58 -16.74 34.52
C GLU A 474 -24.66 -15.32 33.94
N TYR A 475 -24.27 -14.34 34.74
CA TYR A 475 -24.44 -12.91 34.44
C TYR A 475 -23.65 -12.43 33.20
N ASP A 476 -22.70 -13.21 32.71
CA ASP A 476 -21.88 -12.93 31.52
C ASP A 476 -22.47 -13.53 30.23
N ASN A 477 -23.62 -14.21 30.30
CA ASN A 477 -24.22 -14.87 29.15
C ASN A 477 -24.98 -13.95 28.18
N GLY A 478 -25.13 -12.67 28.56
CA GLY A 478 -25.78 -11.62 27.78
C GLY A 478 -27.31 -11.71 27.71
N CYS A 479 -27.93 -12.76 28.25
CA CYS A 479 -29.38 -12.95 28.17
C CYS A 479 -30.09 -12.41 29.41
N TYR A 480 -31.21 -11.69 29.21
CA TYR A 480 -32.05 -11.24 30.33
C TYR A 480 -33.53 -11.47 30.06
N TYR A 481 -34.29 -11.57 31.15
CA TYR A 481 -35.73 -11.76 31.09
C TYR A 481 -36.44 -10.41 30.99
N THR A 482 -37.37 -10.30 30.05
CA THR A 482 -38.29 -9.16 29.94
C THR A 482 -39.73 -9.61 30.21
N THR A 483 -40.48 -8.76 30.90
CA THR A 483 -41.83 -9.05 31.41
C THR A 483 -42.86 -9.37 30.31
N PHE A 484 -42.54 -9.14 29.02
CA PHE A 484 -43.44 -9.39 27.88
C PHE A 484 -42.83 -10.18 26.72
N GLN A 485 -41.52 -10.24 26.57
CA GLN A 485 -40.87 -10.88 25.41
C GLN A 485 -40.11 -12.15 25.79
N GLY A 486 -40.10 -12.52 27.08
CA GLY A 486 -39.34 -13.66 27.58
C GLY A 486 -37.85 -13.35 27.66
N CYS A 487 -37.03 -14.37 27.44
CA CYS A 487 -35.58 -14.22 27.40
C CYS A 487 -35.15 -13.61 26.07
N VAL A 488 -34.40 -12.51 26.13
CA VAL A 488 -33.88 -11.81 24.96
C VAL A 488 -32.40 -11.56 25.14
N CYS A 489 -31.68 -11.40 24.03
CA CYS A 489 -30.29 -10.99 24.11
C CYS A 489 -30.18 -9.51 24.45
N GLY A 490 -29.32 -9.21 25.40
CA GLY A 490 -28.98 -7.87 25.81
C GLY A 490 -27.72 -7.35 25.17
N SER A 491 -27.68 -6.03 24.97
CA SER A 491 -26.45 -5.29 24.67
C SER A 491 -25.44 -5.24 25.83
N SER A 492 -25.80 -5.83 26.98
CA SER A 492 -25.05 -5.80 28.23
C SER A 492 -24.59 -7.21 28.63
N ASN A 493 -23.69 -7.81 27.87
CA ASN A 493 -22.78 -8.79 28.46
C ASN A 493 -21.77 -8.02 29.34
N HIS A 494 -21.33 -8.61 30.45
CA HIS A 494 -20.39 -7.96 31.37
C HIS A 494 -19.01 -7.70 30.76
N GLU A 495 -18.72 -8.31 29.60
CA GLU A 495 -17.72 -7.83 28.67
C GLU A 495 -18.19 -6.49 28.06
N ASN A 496 -18.15 -5.41 28.84
CA ASN A 496 -18.58 -4.08 28.44
C ASN A 496 -18.06 -3.69 27.03
N GLY A 497 -18.95 -3.62 26.03
CA GLY A 497 -18.68 -2.97 24.73
C GLY A 497 -18.93 -3.78 23.45
N CYS A 498 -19.63 -4.91 23.52
CA CYS A 498 -19.65 -5.89 22.43
C CYS A 498 -20.61 -5.67 21.26
N ASN A 499 -21.36 -4.57 21.24
CA ASN A 499 -22.08 -4.14 20.04
C ASN A 499 -21.11 -3.36 19.15
N TYR A 500 -20.33 -4.08 18.33
CA TYR A 500 -19.40 -3.44 17.41
C TYR A 500 -20.05 -3.19 16.06
N GLU A 501 -20.63 -2.01 15.93
CA GLU A 501 -20.97 -1.45 14.63
C GLU A 501 -19.68 -0.87 14.00
N TYR A 502 -19.36 -1.23 12.76
CA TYR A 502 -18.18 -0.70 12.05
C TYR A 502 -18.57 0.14 10.84
N PRO A 503 -17.98 1.31 10.60
CA PRO A 503 -17.06 2.01 11.48
C PRO A 503 -17.77 2.45 12.76
N ALA A 504 -17.02 2.54 13.87
CA ALA A 504 -17.59 2.81 15.19
C ALA A 504 -18.41 4.10 15.19
N ASN A 505 -19.59 4.06 15.82
CA ASN A 505 -20.55 5.17 15.90
C ASN A 505 -19.86 6.51 16.25
N ARG A 506 -20.28 7.61 15.62
CA ARG A 506 -19.66 8.95 15.67
C ARG A 506 -19.42 9.49 17.09
N THR A 507 -20.15 8.97 18.08
CA THR A 507 -20.12 9.42 19.48
C THR A 507 -19.49 8.42 20.45
N ASP A 508 -19.22 7.17 20.04
CA ASP A 508 -18.90 6.06 20.96
C ASP A 508 -17.46 5.56 20.86
N ALA A 509 -16.53 6.42 20.43
CA ALA A 509 -15.10 6.12 20.43
C ALA A 509 -14.60 5.62 21.80
N TRP A 510 -15.20 6.08 22.90
CA TRP A 510 -14.85 5.70 24.28
C TRP A 510 -15.07 4.21 24.62
N LEU A 511 -16.11 3.57 24.09
CA LEU A 511 -16.41 2.15 24.31
C LEU A 511 -15.37 1.25 23.62
N LYS A 512 -14.95 1.64 22.43
CA LYS A 512 -13.93 0.97 21.62
C LYS A 512 -12.56 0.90 22.32
N TYR A 513 -12.11 1.98 22.98
CA TYR A 513 -10.84 1.98 23.73
C TYR A 513 -10.87 1.06 24.96
N LYS A 514 -12.02 0.94 25.62
CA LYS A 514 -12.15 0.13 26.85
C LYS A 514 -12.04 -1.38 26.56
N ILE A 515 -12.54 -1.83 25.41
CA ILE A 515 -12.48 -3.23 24.98
C ILE A 515 -11.06 -3.61 24.57
N ILE A 516 -10.42 -2.80 23.71
CA ILE A 516 -9.05 -3.05 23.24
C ILE A 516 -8.10 -3.15 24.45
N TRP A 517 -8.19 -2.21 25.40
CA TRP A 517 -7.37 -2.23 26.62
C TRP A 517 -7.64 -3.41 27.56
N ASN A 518 -8.91 -3.79 27.76
CA ASN A 518 -9.23 -4.92 28.63
C ASN A 518 -8.83 -6.25 27.99
N GLN A 519 -8.90 -6.39 26.66
CA GLN A 519 -8.49 -7.61 25.99
C GLN A 519 -6.96 -7.71 25.83
N HIS A 520 -6.26 -6.61 25.56
CA HIS A 520 -4.78 -6.59 25.57
C HIS A 520 -4.21 -6.96 26.95
N SER A 521 -4.83 -6.49 28.04
CA SER A 521 -4.38 -6.82 29.39
C SER A 521 -4.69 -8.26 29.82
N LEU A 522 -5.69 -8.90 29.19
CA LEU A 522 -6.04 -10.32 29.42
C LEU A 522 -5.24 -11.28 28.52
N SER A 523 -4.84 -10.86 27.32
CA SER A 523 -4.02 -11.68 26.40
C SER A 523 -2.53 -11.68 26.75
N LEU A 524 -2.07 -10.69 27.54
CA LEU A 524 -0.72 -10.64 28.07
C LEU A 524 -0.71 -11.29 29.46
N ASN A 525 -0.62 -12.62 29.49
CA ASN A 525 0.02 -13.26 30.63
C ASN A 525 1.43 -12.66 30.74
N THR A 526 1.87 -12.28 31.94
CA THR A 526 3.08 -11.50 32.20
C THR A 526 4.40 -12.15 31.72
N ASP A 527 4.32 -13.36 31.16
CA ASP A 527 5.45 -14.13 30.60
C ASP A 527 5.46 -14.18 29.06
N SER A 528 4.48 -13.58 28.38
CA SER A 528 4.37 -13.58 26.91
C SER A 528 5.08 -12.36 26.34
N THR A 529 6.30 -12.53 25.84
CA THR A 529 7.00 -11.45 25.13
C THR A 529 6.39 -11.23 23.74
N PRO A 530 6.47 -10.01 23.17
CA PRO A 530 5.94 -9.66 21.83
C PRO A 530 6.37 -10.60 20.69
N ALA A 531 7.44 -11.38 20.88
CA ALA A 531 7.91 -12.39 19.93
C ALA A 531 6.95 -13.57 19.75
N SER A 532 6.06 -13.85 20.71
CA SER A 532 5.16 -15.02 20.68
C SER A 532 3.87 -14.82 19.88
N ILE A 533 3.55 -13.59 19.47
CA ILE A 533 2.35 -13.27 18.67
C ILE A 533 2.69 -13.17 17.16
N ALA A 534 3.98 -13.16 16.83
CA ALA A 534 4.45 -13.07 15.44
C ALA A 534 4.59 -14.43 14.73
N GLU A 535 4.39 -15.56 15.42
CA GLU A 535 4.59 -16.92 14.87
C GLU A 535 3.31 -17.80 14.86
N ALA A 536 2.11 -17.20 14.85
CA ALA A 536 0.84 -17.94 14.70
C ALA A 536 0.02 -17.49 13.48
#